data_AF-A0A1H2DYG1-F1
#
_entry.id   AF-A0A1H2DYG1-F1
#
_cell.length_a   1.000
_cell.length_b   1.000
_cell.length_c   1.000
_cell.angle_alpha   90.00
_cell.angle_beta   90.00
_cell.angle_gamma   90.00
#
_symmetry.space_group_name_H-M   'P 1'
#
loop_
_entity.id
_entity.type
_entity.pdbx_description
1 polymer ?
#
loop_
_entity_poly.entity_id
_entity_poly.type
_entity_poly.pdbx_seq_one_letter_code
_entity_poly.pdbx_strand_id
1 'polypeptide(L)'
;METTKTTAATEGNSLLDSNRNRSWTQEGVLEEIRIWQAAGKPLYSHHMRQNFQELLAAGIRYYGSWRQAVEAAGIAYDDVRKYRAWSKERIVLTVQQLHAEGADLSFRGMMLSKYAPMVYAAIRPNHFGSWKDALSAAGLAAEEIYRYKSWEDENIIEEIRRLSEQGADLSSKKMDETANSLIATARRRFGSWGEAVRRAGLDYDQIRRRKRWTNEMIARDIRDLADQGTPLTSTEVRQKNPALFAAACKQRFFGSWVNAVKAAQALPAVAAK
;
A
#
# COMPACT_ATOMS: atom_id res chain seq x y z
N MET A 1 -81.89 -26.39 -22.53
CA MET A 1 -81.60 -25.27 -21.61
C MET A 1 -80.40 -25.67 -20.78
N GLU A 2 -79.30 -24.94 -20.69
CA GLU A 2 -78.74 -23.84 -21.44
C GLU A 2 -77.33 -23.70 -20.87
N THR A 3 -76.37 -23.42 -21.74
CA THR A 3 -74.98 -23.07 -21.40
C THR A 3 -74.90 -21.80 -20.55
N THR A 4 -73.90 -21.69 -19.68
CA THR A 4 -73.03 -20.48 -19.64
C THR A 4 -71.73 -20.74 -18.88
N LYS A 5 -70.63 -20.64 -19.63
CA LYS A 5 -69.31 -20.16 -19.18
C LYS A 5 -69.42 -18.66 -18.87
N THR A 6 -68.66 -18.15 -17.90
CA THR A 6 -68.17 -16.76 -17.88
C THR A 6 -66.85 -16.73 -17.09
N THR A 7 -65.70 -16.94 -17.74
CA THR A 7 -64.74 -15.95 -18.29
C THR A 7 -63.88 -15.25 -17.23
N ALA A 8 -62.58 -15.56 -17.25
CA ALA A 8 -61.49 -14.85 -16.61
C ALA A 8 -61.01 -13.67 -17.47
N ALA A 9 -60.49 -12.59 -16.85
CA ALA A 9 -59.41 -11.75 -17.38
C ALA A 9 -59.07 -10.60 -16.42
N THR A 10 -57.79 -10.44 -16.08
CA THR A 10 -57.04 -9.17 -16.19
C THR A 10 -55.56 -9.51 -16.01
N GLU A 11 -54.91 -9.92 -17.10
CA GLU A 11 -53.45 -9.95 -17.22
C GLU A 11 -53.00 -8.60 -17.78
N GLY A 12 -52.15 -7.89 -17.03
CA GLY A 12 -51.45 -6.70 -17.52
C GLY A 12 -50.39 -7.10 -18.55
N ASN A 13 -50.80 -7.09 -19.81
CA ASN A 13 -50.01 -7.56 -20.95
C ASN A 13 -48.74 -6.69 -21.15
N SER A 14 -47.57 -7.33 -21.17
CA SER A 14 -46.30 -6.72 -21.59
C SER A 14 -46.35 -6.48 -23.10
N LEU A 15 -46.63 -5.25 -23.51
CA LEU A 15 -46.79 -4.80 -24.91
C LEU A 15 -45.47 -4.74 -25.72
N LEU A 16 -44.69 -5.81 -25.76
CA LEU A 16 -43.44 -5.85 -26.53
C LEU A 16 -43.32 -7.05 -27.47
N ASP A 17 -44.42 -7.69 -27.86
CA ASP A 17 -44.38 -8.75 -28.89
C ASP A 17 -44.85 -8.32 -30.28
N SER A 18 -45.14 -7.03 -30.49
CA SER A 18 -45.67 -6.58 -31.78
C SER A 18 -45.53 -5.07 -32.05
N ASN A 19 -44.30 -4.55 -32.25
CA ASN A 19 -44.12 -3.42 -33.19
C ASN A 19 -42.66 -3.11 -33.51
N ARG A 20 -42.19 -3.49 -34.70
CA ARG A 20 -40.89 -3.09 -35.26
C ARG A 20 -40.90 -1.67 -35.86
N ASN A 21 -41.86 -0.82 -35.47
CA ASN A 21 -41.98 0.55 -35.99
C ASN A 21 -42.75 1.49 -35.04
N ARG A 22 -42.40 1.51 -33.75
CA ARG A 22 -43.00 2.45 -32.78
C ARG A 22 -42.28 3.80 -32.92
N SER A 23 -42.97 4.84 -33.39
CA SER A 23 -42.44 6.19 -33.32
C SER A 23 -42.42 6.66 -31.86
N TRP A 24 -41.23 6.75 -31.28
CA TRP A 24 -41.07 7.23 -29.91
C TRP A 24 -41.44 8.71 -29.83
N THR A 25 -42.40 9.06 -28.97
CA THR A 25 -42.65 10.45 -28.53
C THR A 25 -41.86 10.75 -27.27
N GLN A 26 -41.71 12.03 -26.94
CA GLN A 26 -40.99 12.47 -25.74
C GLN A 26 -41.63 11.90 -24.46
N GLU A 27 -42.95 11.91 -24.36
CA GLU A 27 -43.72 11.37 -23.24
C GLU A 27 -43.73 9.83 -23.23
N GLY A 28 -43.80 9.21 -24.41
CA GLY A 28 -43.79 7.76 -24.55
C GLY A 28 -42.51 7.11 -24.05
N VAL A 29 -41.37 7.80 -24.14
CA VAL A 29 -40.11 7.35 -23.53
C VAL A 29 -40.22 7.32 -21.99
N LEU A 30 -40.79 8.34 -21.36
CA LEU A 30 -40.92 8.38 -19.89
C LEU A 30 -41.87 7.31 -19.38
N GLU A 31 -42.98 7.10 -20.09
CA GLU A 31 -43.97 6.09 -19.73
C GLU A 31 -43.37 4.69 -19.79
N GLU A 32 -42.63 4.39 -20.86
CA GLU A 32 -41.94 3.11 -20.99
C GLU A 32 -40.90 2.91 -19.89
N ILE A 33 -40.12 3.94 -19.53
CA ILE A 33 -39.18 3.89 -18.40
C ILE A 33 -39.89 3.56 -17.09
N ARG A 34 -41.07 4.17 -16.83
CA ARG A 34 -41.86 3.90 -15.61
C ARG A 34 -42.43 2.49 -15.59
N ILE A 35 -42.95 2.00 -16.71
CA ILE A 35 -43.43 0.62 -16.86
C ILE A 35 -42.30 -0.36 -16.52
N TRP A 36 -41.10 -0.10 -17.03
CA TRP A 36 -39.93 -0.92 -16.76
C TRP A 36 -39.51 -0.92 -15.31
N GLN A 37 -39.51 0.25 -14.67
CA GLN A 37 -39.23 0.36 -13.25
C GLN A 37 -40.26 -0.41 -12.41
N ALA A 38 -41.55 -0.28 -12.73
CA ALA A 38 -42.62 -1.01 -12.06
C ALA A 38 -42.49 -2.54 -12.24
N ALA A 39 -42.01 -2.98 -13.41
CA ALA A 39 -41.73 -4.38 -13.70
C ALA A 39 -40.38 -4.89 -13.15
N GLY A 40 -39.60 -4.04 -12.46
CA GLY A 40 -38.28 -4.39 -11.94
C GLY A 40 -37.23 -4.71 -13.02
N LYS A 41 -37.44 -4.24 -14.26
CA LYS A 41 -36.54 -4.50 -15.38
C LYS A 41 -35.29 -3.61 -15.30
N PRO A 42 -34.12 -4.07 -15.78
CA PRO A 42 -32.89 -3.29 -15.66
C PRO A 42 -32.90 -2.04 -16.56
N LEU A 43 -32.73 -0.86 -15.94
CA LEU A 43 -32.72 0.44 -16.63
C LEU A 43 -31.32 1.06 -16.81
N TYR A 44 -30.24 0.36 -16.44
CA TYR A 44 -28.89 0.88 -16.63
C TYR A 44 -28.46 0.92 -18.10
N SER A 45 -27.71 1.97 -18.49
CA SER A 45 -27.43 2.30 -19.90
C SER A 45 -26.79 1.15 -20.69
N HIS A 46 -25.95 0.33 -20.07
CA HIS A 46 -25.33 -0.81 -20.76
C HIS A 46 -26.35 -1.89 -21.16
N HIS A 47 -27.31 -2.22 -20.29
CA HIS A 47 -28.38 -3.16 -20.62
C HIS A 47 -29.28 -2.60 -21.72
N MET A 48 -29.64 -1.32 -21.63
CA MET A 48 -30.43 -0.64 -22.66
C MET A 48 -29.71 -0.63 -24.01
N ARG A 49 -28.39 -0.40 -24.02
CA ARG A 49 -27.57 -0.43 -25.25
C ARG A 49 -27.50 -1.82 -25.89
N GLN A 50 -27.46 -2.87 -25.08
CA GLN A 50 -27.35 -4.24 -25.60
C GLN A 50 -28.68 -4.80 -26.10
N ASN A 51 -29.79 -4.45 -25.44
CA ASN A 51 -31.05 -5.15 -25.64
C ASN A 51 -32.18 -4.26 -26.18
N PHE A 52 -32.10 -2.92 -26.03
CA PHE A 52 -33.21 -1.99 -26.32
C PHE A 52 -32.71 -0.66 -26.87
N GLN A 53 -32.01 -0.74 -28.01
CA GLN A 53 -31.31 0.39 -28.61
C GLN A 53 -32.24 1.52 -29.07
N GLU A 54 -33.44 1.20 -29.55
CA GLU A 54 -34.39 2.21 -30.03
C GLU A 54 -34.90 3.11 -28.89
N LEU A 55 -35.26 2.51 -27.75
CA LEU A 55 -35.67 3.24 -26.56
C LEU A 55 -34.50 4.06 -26.00
N LEU A 56 -33.29 3.50 -25.97
CA LEU A 56 -32.08 4.23 -25.58
C LEU A 56 -31.84 5.45 -26.48
N ALA A 57 -31.92 5.27 -27.80
CA ALA A 57 -31.71 6.32 -28.79
C ALA A 57 -32.78 7.41 -28.70
N ALA A 58 -34.05 7.04 -28.49
CA ALA A 58 -35.13 8.00 -28.27
C ALA A 58 -34.93 8.81 -26.99
N GLY A 59 -34.52 8.17 -25.89
CA GLY A 59 -34.19 8.87 -24.65
C GLY A 59 -33.04 9.86 -24.81
N ILE A 60 -31.97 9.47 -25.53
CA ILE A 60 -30.86 10.38 -25.86
C ILE A 60 -31.35 11.54 -26.75
N ARG A 61 -32.20 11.26 -27.76
CA ARG A 61 -32.71 12.27 -28.69
C ARG A 61 -33.54 13.34 -27.99
N TYR A 62 -34.43 12.97 -27.07
CA TYR A 62 -35.35 13.92 -26.43
C TYR A 62 -34.81 14.56 -25.15
N TYR A 63 -33.95 13.85 -24.41
CA TYR A 63 -33.49 14.29 -23.09
C TYR A 63 -31.97 14.54 -23.02
N GLY A 64 -31.24 14.37 -24.13
CA GLY A 64 -29.79 14.56 -24.24
C GLY A 64 -28.97 13.35 -23.78
N SER A 65 -29.40 12.65 -22.73
CA SER A 65 -28.77 11.41 -22.28
C SER A 65 -29.78 10.44 -21.67
N TRP A 66 -29.43 9.15 -21.65
CA TRP A 66 -30.27 8.14 -21.00
C TRP A 66 -30.44 8.38 -19.50
N ARG A 67 -29.40 8.92 -18.83
CA ARG A 67 -29.49 9.35 -17.43
C ARG A 67 -30.59 10.38 -17.25
N GLN A 68 -30.57 11.43 -18.06
CA GLN A 68 -31.55 12.51 -18.00
C GLN A 68 -32.96 12.04 -18.33
N ALA A 69 -33.12 11.09 -19.27
CA ALA A 69 -34.43 10.49 -19.56
C ALA A 69 -35.00 9.73 -18.34
N VAL A 70 -34.16 8.97 -17.64
CA VAL A 70 -34.57 8.21 -16.44
C VAL A 70 -34.85 9.14 -15.26
N GLU A 71 -34.04 10.18 -15.07
CA GLU A 71 -34.25 11.20 -14.05
C GLU A 71 -35.52 12.02 -14.32
N ALA A 72 -35.81 12.36 -15.59
CA ALA A 72 -37.06 12.99 -15.99
C ALA A 72 -38.30 12.10 -15.80
N ALA A 73 -38.12 10.77 -15.76
CA ALA A 73 -39.19 9.83 -15.41
C ALA A 73 -39.48 9.79 -13.90
N GLY A 74 -38.70 10.52 -13.09
CA GLY A 74 -38.81 10.56 -11.63
C GLY A 74 -37.95 9.53 -10.90
N ILE A 75 -37.01 8.90 -11.60
CA ILE A 75 -36.17 7.83 -11.04
C ILE A 75 -34.74 8.35 -10.88
N ALA A 76 -34.21 8.32 -9.66
CA ALA A 76 -32.80 8.64 -9.44
C ALA A 76 -31.93 7.61 -10.17
N TYR A 77 -31.24 8.03 -11.24
CA TYR A 77 -30.51 7.09 -12.11
C TYR A 77 -29.42 6.29 -11.38
N ASP A 78 -28.90 6.85 -10.30
CA ASP A 78 -27.92 6.21 -9.44
C ASP A 78 -28.44 4.97 -8.70
N ASP A 79 -29.76 4.79 -8.60
CA ASP A 79 -30.40 3.61 -8.04
C ASP A 79 -30.58 2.48 -9.04
N VAL A 80 -30.67 2.81 -10.34
CA VAL A 80 -30.87 1.81 -11.40
C VAL A 80 -29.59 1.42 -12.13
N ARG A 81 -28.48 2.14 -11.93
CA ARG A 81 -27.19 1.80 -12.56
C ARG A 81 -26.61 0.48 -12.00
N LYS A 82 -26.13 -0.40 -12.90
CA LYS A 82 -25.55 -1.71 -12.54
C LYS A 82 -24.41 -1.63 -11.52
N TYR A 83 -23.53 -0.65 -11.71
CA TYR A 83 -22.45 -0.36 -10.79
C TYR A 83 -22.65 1.05 -10.27
N ARG A 84 -22.84 1.17 -8.95
CA ARG A 84 -22.92 2.47 -8.30
C ARG A 84 -21.54 3.17 -8.41
N ALA A 85 -21.30 3.94 -9.47
CA ALA A 85 -20.10 4.76 -9.62
C ALA A 85 -19.86 5.65 -8.39
N TRP A 86 -18.63 5.61 -7.92
CA TRP A 86 -18.15 6.44 -6.83
C TRP A 86 -18.12 7.90 -7.27
N SER A 87 -18.83 8.77 -6.54
CA SER A 87 -18.64 10.22 -6.61
C SER A 87 -17.68 10.65 -5.50
N LYS A 88 -17.15 11.88 -5.55
CA LYS A 88 -16.28 12.41 -4.48
C LYS A 88 -17.00 12.39 -3.13
N GLU A 89 -18.25 12.82 -3.11
CA GLU A 89 -19.10 12.90 -1.91
C GLU A 89 -19.33 11.51 -1.32
N ARG A 90 -19.65 10.53 -2.18
CA ARG A 90 -19.86 9.14 -1.75
C ARG A 90 -18.59 8.51 -1.19
N ILE A 91 -17.44 8.76 -1.82
CA ILE A 91 -16.14 8.30 -1.31
C ILE A 91 -15.92 8.88 0.08
N VAL A 92 -16.08 10.20 0.26
CA VAL A 92 -15.92 10.88 1.55
C VAL A 92 -16.83 10.29 2.63
N LEU A 93 -18.13 10.17 2.35
CA LEU A 93 -19.09 9.61 3.30
C LEU A 93 -18.76 8.16 3.68
N THR A 94 -18.33 7.36 2.70
CA THR A 94 -17.95 5.96 2.95
C THR A 94 -16.66 5.86 3.76
N VAL A 95 -15.67 6.71 3.49
CA VAL A 95 -14.44 6.81 4.28
C VAL A 95 -14.73 7.20 5.73
N GLN A 96 -15.60 8.20 5.95
CA GLN A 96 -16.01 8.63 7.28
C GLN A 96 -16.75 7.51 8.04
N GLN A 97 -17.66 6.80 7.37
CA GLN A 97 -18.34 5.65 7.94
C GLN A 97 -17.34 4.56 8.35
N LEU A 98 -16.44 4.17 7.45
CA LEU A 98 -15.44 3.14 7.72
C LEU A 98 -14.48 3.53 8.84
N HIS A 99 -14.13 4.83 8.95
CA HIS A 99 -13.34 5.34 10.06
C HIS A 99 -14.08 5.15 11.40
N ALA A 100 -15.37 5.49 11.45
CA ALA A 100 -16.20 5.31 12.65
C ALA A 100 -16.36 3.83 13.03
N GLU A 101 -16.35 2.93 12.04
CA GLU A 101 -16.35 1.47 12.24
C GLU A 101 -14.98 0.91 12.64
N GLY A 102 -13.93 1.73 12.70
CA GLY A 102 -12.58 1.30 13.06
C GLY A 102 -11.87 0.46 11.98
N ALA A 103 -12.30 0.58 10.71
CA ALA A 103 -11.70 -0.16 9.62
C ALA A 103 -10.26 0.29 9.31
N ASP A 104 -9.44 -0.62 8.78
CA ASP A 104 -8.11 -0.27 8.26
C ASP A 104 -8.22 0.52 6.94
N LEU A 105 -8.13 1.84 7.05
CA LEU A 105 -8.19 2.78 5.93
C LEU A 105 -6.86 2.93 5.16
N SER A 106 -5.83 2.14 5.50
CA SER A 106 -4.59 2.13 4.74
C SER A 106 -4.87 1.76 3.28
N PHE A 107 -4.09 2.33 2.36
CA PHE A 107 -4.26 2.04 0.93
C PHE A 107 -4.27 0.53 0.63
N ARG A 108 -3.36 -0.22 1.28
CA ARG A 108 -3.28 -1.67 1.11
C ARG A 108 -4.47 -2.41 1.74
N GLY A 109 -4.88 -2.04 2.96
CA GLY A 109 -6.05 -2.62 3.62
C GLY A 109 -7.32 -2.45 2.77
N MET A 110 -7.52 -1.24 2.26
CA MET A 110 -8.66 -0.90 1.41
C MET A 110 -8.62 -1.60 0.05
N MET A 111 -7.46 -1.68 -0.60
CA MET A 111 -7.28 -2.38 -1.88
C MET A 111 -7.47 -3.89 -1.80
N LEU A 112 -7.22 -4.51 -0.65
CA LEU A 112 -7.43 -5.94 -0.42
C LEU A 112 -8.86 -6.26 0.05
N SER A 113 -9.71 -5.25 0.22
CA SER A 113 -11.09 -5.38 0.69
C SER A 113 -12.11 -5.27 -0.45
N LYS A 114 -13.39 -5.43 -0.12
CA LYS A 114 -14.53 -5.15 -1.04
C LYS A 114 -14.59 -3.70 -1.53
N TYR A 115 -13.84 -2.79 -0.91
CA TYR A 115 -13.80 -1.37 -1.26
C TYR A 115 -12.72 -1.02 -2.29
N ALA A 116 -12.01 -1.99 -2.86
CA ALA A 116 -11.02 -1.73 -3.92
C ALA A 116 -11.57 -0.85 -5.09
N PRO A 117 -12.81 -1.03 -5.59
CA PRO A 117 -13.36 -0.15 -6.62
C PRO A 117 -13.50 1.32 -6.18
N MET A 118 -13.71 1.57 -4.88
CA MET A 118 -13.74 2.92 -4.31
C MET A 118 -12.37 3.58 -4.36
N VAL A 119 -11.34 2.83 -3.96
CA VAL A 119 -9.95 3.30 -3.99
C VAL A 119 -9.53 3.61 -5.43
N TYR A 120 -9.85 2.73 -6.38
CA TYR A 120 -9.58 2.97 -7.80
C TYR A 120 -10.28 4.21 -8.36
N ALA A 121 -11.48 4.53 -7.88
CA ALA A 121 -12.15 5.76 -8.28
C ALA A 121 -11.48 6.98 -7.64
N ALA A 122 -11.15 6.91 -6.35
CA ALA A 122 -10.55 8.00 -5.59
C ALA A 122 -9.21 8.47 -6.16
N ILE A 123 -8.33 7.54 -6.56
CA ILE A 123 -7.00 7.86 -7.11
C ILE A 123 -7.02 8.44 -8.52
N ARG A 124 -8.18 8.52 -9.19
CA ARG A 124 -8.23 9.10 -10.54
C ARG A 124 -8.05 10.62 -10.47
N PRO A 125 -7.39 11.24 -11.46
CA PRO A 125 -7.22 12.69 -11.51
C PRO A 125 -8.52 13.50 -11.48
N ASN A 126 -9.60 12.96 -12.05
CA ASN A 126 -10.92 13.60 -12.04
C ASN A 126 -11.69 13.44 -10.71
N HIS A 127 -11.12 12.71 -9.74
CA HIS A 127 -11.64 12.59 -8.38
C HIS A 127 -10.72 13.34 -7.41
N PHE A 128 -9.87 12.64 -6.66
CA PHE A 128 -8.96 13.25 -5.70
C PHE A 128 -7.51 13.21 -6.18
N GLY A 129 -7.17 12.37 -7.17
CA GLY A 129 -5.80 12.19 -7.66
C GLY A 129 -4.94 11.28 -6.80
N SER A 130 -5.22 11.19 -5.50
CA SER A 130 -4.59 10.21 -4.60
C SER A 130 -5.55 9.74 -3.52
N TRP A 131 -5.24 8.60 -2.90
CA TRP A 131 -6.01 8.11 -1.75
C TRP A 131 -5.74 8.96 -0.50
N LYS A 132 -4.54 9.55 -0.38
CA LYS A 132 -4.21 10.55 0.64
C LYS A 132 -5.16 11.74 0.58
N ASP A 133 -5.36 12.32 -0.59
CA ASP A 133 -6.24 13.48 -0.78
C ASP A 133 -7.71 13.13 -0.50
N ALA A 134 -8.13 11.89 -0.80
CA ALA A 134 -9.46 11.40 -0.45
C ALA A 134 -9.67 11.28 1.07
N LEU A 135 -8.66 10.81 1.82
CA LEU A 135 -8.69 10.79 3.29
C LEU A 135 -8.72 12.21 3.88
N SER A 136 -7.90 13.12 3.35
CA SER A 136 -7.88 14.52 3.77
C SER A 136 -9.23 15.20 3.50
N ALA A 137 -9.85 14.94 2.35
CA ALA A 137 -11.19 15.44 2.03
C ALA A 137 -12.28 14.87 2.95
N ALA A 138 -12.05 13.70 3.55
CA ALA A 138 -12.91 13.13 4.58
C ALA A 138 -12.68 13.70 5.98
N GLY A 139 -11.74 14.62 6.14
CA GLY A 139 -11.37 15.22 7.43
C GLY A 139 -10.43 14.37 8.26
N LEU A 140 -9.76 13.38 7.65
CA LEU A 140 -8.85 12.48 8.34
C LEU A 140 -7.39 12.93 8.14
N ALA A 141 -6.59 12.81 9.19
CA ALA A 141 -5.14 12.99 9.11
C ALA A 141 -4.53 11.80 8.36
N ALA A 142 -4.37 11.94 7.05
CA ALA A 142 -3.89 10.85 6.20
C ALA A 142 -2.50 10.34 6.64
N GLU A 143 -1.66 11.21 7.19
CA GLU A 143 -0.33 10.90 7.74
C GLU A 143 -0.39 9.88 8.88
N GLU A 144 -1.46 9.87 9.68
CA GLU A 144 -1.64 8.91 10.78
C GLU A 144 -2.10 7.54 10.26
N ILE A 145 -2.83 7.52 9.13
CA ILE A 145 -3.37 6.32 8.49
C ILE A 145 -2.32 5.63 7.62
N TYR A 146 -1.56 6.41 6.85
CA TYR A 146 -0.40 5.95 6.11
C TYR A 146 0.76 5.74 7.10
N ARG A 147 0.70 4.64 7.87
CA ARG A 147 1.81 4.15 8.71
C ARG A 147 3.16 4.01 7.98
N TYR A 148 3.16 4.14 6.65
CA TYR A 148 4.36 4.33 5.85
C TYR A 148 4.73 5.81 5.79
N LYS A 149 5.49 6.27 6.79
CA LYS A 149 6.34 7.46 6.64
C LYS A 149 7.10 7.33 5.31
N SER A 150 7.10 8.37 4.47
CA SER A 150 8.11 8.44 3.42
C SER A 150 9.45 8.40 4.13
N TRP A 151 10.23 7.36 3.87
CA TRP A 151 11.58 7.22 4.39
C TRP A 151 12.52 8.12 3.57
N GLU A 152 12.29 9.44 3.66
CA GLU A 152 13.33 10.40 3.33
C GLU A 152 14.48 10.26 4.32
N ASP A 153 15.68 10.67 3.91
CA ASP A 153 16.90 10.45 4.71
C ASP A 153 16.77 11.07 6.11
N GLU A 154 16.21 12.27 6.20
CA GLU A 154 15.87 12.95 7.47
C GLU A 154 14.87 12.15 8.30
N ASN A 155 13.79 11.64 7.71
CA ASN A 155 12.77 10.88 8.44
C ASN A 155 13.32 9.56 9.00
N ILE A 156 14.27 8.92 8.29
CA ILE A 156 14.98 7.73 8.78
C ILE A 156 15.83 8.11 9.99
N ILE A 157 16.58 9.21 9.90
CA ILE A 157 17.46 9.69 10.97
C ILE A 157 16.65 10.06 12.22
N GLU A 158 15.57 10.81 12.06
CA GLU A 158 14.67 11.20 13.15
C GLU A 158 14.04 9.99 13.82
N GLU A 159 13.61 8.99 13.04
CA GLU A 159 13.04 7.77 13.60
C GLU A 159 14.07 6.96 14.38
N ILE A 160 15.33 6.89 13.92
CA ILE A 160 16.41 6.25 14.65
C ILE A 160 16.65 6.96 16.00
N ARG A 161 16.67 8.29 16.02
CA ARG A 161 16.81 9.08 17.26
C ARG A 161 15.66 8.82 18.21
N ARG A 162 14.42 8.88 17.71
CA ARG A 162 13.20 8.60 18.48
C ARG A 162 13.26 7.21 19.12
N LEU A 163 13.66 6.18 18.36
CA LEU A 163 13.80 4.82 18.89
C LEU A 163 14.91 4.73 19.95
N SER A 164 16.02 5.45 19.77
CA SER A 164 17.09 5.54 20.77
C SER A 164 16.61 6.18 22.08
N GLU A 165 15.89 7.29 21.99
CA GLU A 165 15.32 8.01 23.14
C GLU A 165 14.32 7.15 23.92
N GLN A 166 13.62 6.25 23.22
CA GLN A 166 12.70 5.28 23.83
C GLN A 166 13.41 4.06 24.42
N GLY A 167 14.74 4.00 24.37
CA GLY A 167 15.52 2.86 24.86
C GLY A 167 15.33 1.60 24.03
N ALA A 168 14.90 1.72 22.76
CA ALA A 168 14.76 0.56 21.89
C ALA A 168 16.13 -0.05 21.58
N ASP A 169 16.20 -1.37 21.46
CA ASP A 169 17.42 -2.06 21.03
C ASP A 169 17.63 -1.86 19.52
N LEU A 170 18.54 -0.94 19.19
CA LEU A 170 18.92 -0.58 17.83
C LEU A 170 19.91 -1.56 17.18
N SER A 171 20.16 -2.74 17.77
CA SER A 171 20.97 -3.76 17.11
C SER A 171 20.31 -4.23 15.81
N SER A 172 21.11 -4.45 14.76
CA SER A 172 20.57 -4.79 13.44
C SER A 172 19.62 -5.99 13.45
N LYS A 173 19.90 -6.99 14.30
CA LYS A 173 19.04 -8.18 14.43
C LYS A 173 17.67 -7.80 14.98
N LYS A 174 17.64 -7.01 16.06
CA LYS A 174 16.37 -6.61 16.67
C LYS A 174 15.56 -5.74 15.72
N MET A 175 16.23 -4.82 15.03
CA MET A 175 15.61 -3.94 14.04
C MET A 175 15.07 -4.68 12.81
N ASP A 176 15.73 -5.76 12.38
CA ASP A 176 15.18 -6.65 11.34
C ASP A 176 13.86 -7.31 11.77
N GLU A 177 13.68 -7.59 13.06
CA GLU A 177 12.48 -8.21 13.64
C GLU A 177 11.36 -7.18 13.90
N THR A 178 11.69 -6.02 14.48
CA THR A 178 10.68 -5.07 15.00
C THR A 178 10.41 -3.87 14.10
N ALA A 179 11.35 -3.49 13.22
CA ALA A 179 11.14 -2.41 12.26
C ALA A 179 11.81 -2.70 10.91
N ASN A 180 11.45 -3.84 10.32
CA ASN A 180 12.05 -4.36 9.09
C ASN A 180 12.08 -3.30 7.95
N SER A 181 10.98 -2.57 7.76
CA SER A 181 10.90 -1.54 6.71
C SER A 181 11.89 -0.39 6.93
N LEU A 182 12.11 0.04 8.18
CA LEU A 182 13.05 1.10 8.52
C LEU A 182 14.48 0.65 8.22
N ILE A 183 14.90 -0.50 8.75
CA ILE A 183 16.28 -0.99 8.56
C ILE A 183 16.57 -1.35 7.10
N ALA A 184 15.60 -1.93 6.38
CA ALA A 184 15.76 -2.25 4.96
C ALA A 184 15.96 -0.97 4.13
N THR A 185 15.20 0.09 4.43
CA THR A 185 15.31 1.36 3.70
C THR A 185 16.60 2.09 4.07
N ALA A 186 16.94 2.14 5.36
CA ALA A 186 18.19 2.69 5.85
C ALA A 186 19.43 2.03 5.21
N ARG A 187 19.43 0.69 5.07
CA ARG A 187 20.50 -0.03 4.36
C ARG A 187 20.63 0.38 2.89
N ARG A 188 19.51 0.61 2.20
CA ARG A 188 19.52 1.02 0.78
C ARG A 188 20.01 2.46 0.61
N ARG A 189 19.63 3.36 1.51
CA ARG A 189 19.94 4.80 1.42
C ARG A 189 21.33 5.14 1.93
N PHE A 190 21.73 4.55 3.06
CA PHE A 190 23.01 4.85 3.73
C PHE A 190 24.06 3.74 3.57
N GLY A 191 23.78 2.71 2.78
CA GLY A 191 24.66 1.56 2.54
C GLY A 191 24.70 0.53 3.67
N SER A 192 24.47 0.92 4.92
CA SER A 192 24.31 -0.02 6.04
C SER A 192 23.47 0.56 7.18
N TRP A 193 22.90 -0.32 8.00
CA TRP A 193 22.20 0.10 9.22
C TRP A 193 23.11 0.87 10.18
N GLY A 194 24.35 0.39 10.35
CA GLY A 194 25.30 1.06 11.24
C GLY A 194 25.66 2.47 10.76
N GLU A 195 25.69 2.70 9.45
CA GLU A 195 25.92 4.04 8.91
C GLU A 195 24.73 4.97 9.13
N ALA A 196 23.51 4.47 8.95
CA ALA A 196 22.31 5.22 9.29
C ALA A 196 22.28 5.63 10.77
N VAL A 197 22.64 4.71 11.67
CA VAL A 197 22.73 4.98 13.12
C VAL A 197 23.82 6.01 13.43
N ARG A 198 24.97 5.97 12.77
CA ARG A 198 26.01 7.01 12.91
C ARG A 198 25.55 8.37 12.43
N ARG A 199 24.83 8.44 11.30
CA ARG A 199 24.24 9.70 10.82
C ARG A 199 23.18 10.26 11.77
N ALA A 200 22.53 9.39 12.54
CA ALA A 200 21.66 9.81 13.64
C ALA A 200 22.42 10.40 14.85
N GLY A 201 23.75 10.36 14.85
CA GLY A 201 24.61 10.86 15.93
C GLY A 201 24.92 9.83 17.01
N LEU A 202 24.66 8.55 16.75
CA LEU A 202 24.80 7.47 17.73
C LEU A 202 26.03 6.62 17.42
N ASP A 203 26.75 6.21 18.47
CA ASP A 203 27.87 5.27 18.31
C ASP A 203 27.36 3.84 18.13
N TYR A 204 27.23 3.43 16.86
CA TYR A 204 26.80 2.07 16.54
C TYR A 204 27.75 0.98 17.05
N ASP A 205 29.02 1.31 17.31
CA ASP A 205 29.99 0.35 17.84
C ASP A 205 29.64 -0.12 19.27
N GLN A 206 28.93 0.70 20.05
CA GLN A 206 28.39 0.32 21.37
C GLN A 206 27.05 -0.42 21.28
N ILE A 207 26.28 -0.20 20.20
CA ILE A 207 24.93 -0.76 20.03
C ILE A 207 24.98 -2.18 19.45
N ARG A 208 25.94 -2.44 18.57
CA ARG A 208 26.00 -3.70 17.82
C ARG A 208 26.44 -4.86 18.72
N ARG A 209 25.67 -5.95 18.66
CA ARG A 209 25.98 -7.17 19.43
C ARG A 209 27.18 -7.97 18.90
N ARG A 210 27.57 -7.78 17.64
CA ARG A 210 28.69 -8.51 17.03
C ARG A 210 29.77 -7.55 16.58
N LYS A 211 31.01 -7.80 17.02
CA LYS A 211 32.20 -7.06 16.58
C LYS A 211 32.40 -7.20 15.06
N ARG A 212 32.89 -6.12 14.47
CA ARG A 212 33.07 -5.90 13.03
C ARG A 212 34.56 -5.91 12.90
N TRP A 213 35.01 -6.72 11.97
CA TRP A 213 36.41 -6.89 11.70
C TRP A 213 36.73 -6.14 10.42
N THR A 214 37.82 -5.39 10.44
CA THR A 214 38.49 -4.85 9.26
C THR A 214 39.93 -5.35 9.29
N ASN A 215 40.63 -5.26 8.16
CA ASN A 215 42.04 -5.66 8.11
C ASN A 215 42.87 -4.86 9.12
N GLU A 216 42.59 -3.57 9.25
CA GLU A 216 43.26 -2.64 10.16
C GLU A 216 42.98 -2.99 11.62
N MET A 217 41.72 -3.30 11.96
CA MET A 217 41.35 -3.72 13.31
C MET A 217 41.99 -5.06 13.68
N ILE A 218 41.99 -6.04 12.78
CA ILE A 218 42.64 -7.33 13.01
C ILE A 218 44.15 -7.12 13.21
N ALA A 219 44.80 -6.34 12.34
CA ALA A 219 46.24 -6.08 12.45
C ALA A 219 46.60 -5.33 13.73
N ARG A 220 45.81 -4.33 14.12
CA ARG A 220 45.97 -3.62 15.40
C ARG A 220 45.81 -4.56 16.59
N ASP A 221 44.71 -5.31 16.66
CA ASP A 221 44.45 -6.23 17.77
C ASP A 221 45.54 -7.33 17.86
N ILE A 222 46.16 -7.73 16.73
CA ILE A 222 47.33 -8.64 16.73
C ILE A 222 48.58 -7.97 17.34
N ARG A 223 48.84 -6.70 17.01
CA ARG A 223 49.95 -5.94 17.61
C ARG A 223 49.73 -5.74 19.10
N ASP A 224 48.52 -5.39 19.53
CA ASP A 224 48.18 -5.22 20.93
C ASP A 224 48.45 -6.52 21.73
N LEU A 225 48.17 -7.71 21.15
CA LEU A 225 48.52 -8.99 21.77
C LEU A 225 50.03 -9.21 21.87
N ALA A 226 50.80 -8.79 20.86
CA ALA A 226 52.25 -8.88 20.86
C ALA A 226 52.87 -7.98 21.94
N ASP A 227 52.38 -6.75 22.05
CA ASP A 227 52.83 -5.76 23.03
C ASP A 227 52.50 -6.20 24.47
N GLN A 228 51.40 -6.93 24.65
CA GLN A 228 51.03 -7.58 25.92
C GLN A 228 51.85 -8.84 26.23
N GLY A 229 52.81 -9.21 25.38
CA GLY A 229 53.63 -10.41 25.54
C GLY A 229 52.87 -11.72 25.33
N THR A 230 51.69 -11.70 24.72
CA THR A 230 50.94 -12.92 24.40
C THR A 230 51.61 -13.62 23.21
N PRO A 231 51.99 -14.90 23.32
CA PRO A 231 52.52 -15.64 22.19
C PRO A 231 51.53 -15.66 21.02
N LEU A 232 51.94 -15.16 19.85
CA LEU A 232 51.09 -15.10 18.65
C LEU A 232 50.93 -16.47 17.94
N THR A 233 51.08 -17.57 18.68
CA THR A 233 50.86 -18.91 18.13
C THR A 233 49.37 -19.12 17.85
N SER A 234 49.06 -19.89 16.81
CA SER A 234 47.68 -20.12 16.37
C SER A 234 46.82 -20.77 17.46
N THR A 235 47.41 -21.64 18.28
CA THR A 235 46.75 -22.30 19.42
C THR A 235 46.42 -21.31 20.55
N GLU A 236 47.39 -20.51 20.97
CA GLU A 236 47.22 -19.57 22.09
C GLU A 236 46.16 -18.51 21.77
N VAL A 237 46.22 -17.91 20.57
CA VAL A 237 45.27 -16.86 20.20
C VAL A 237 43.89 -17.42 19.89
N ARG A 238 43.80 -18.65 19.38
CA ARG A 238 42.49 -19.33 19.23
C ARG A 238 41.83 -19.57 20.58
N GLN A 239 42.60 -19.85 21.64
CA GLN A 239 42.07 -20.06 22.99
C GLN A 239 41.69 -18.74 23.67
N LYS A 240 42.58 -17.75 23.67
CA LYS A 240 42.37 -16.45 24.35
C LYS A 240 41.46 -15.50 23.58
N ASN A 241 41.53 -15.50 22.25
CA ASN A 241 40.74 -14.61 21.40
C ASN A 241 40.20 -15.34 20.14
N PRO A 242 39.24 -16.26 20.32
CA PRO A 242 38.71 -17.06 19.21
C PRO A 242 38.08 -16.21 18.11
N ALA A 243 37.51 -15.05 18.45
CA ALA A 243 36.87 -14.15 17.50
C ALA A 243 37.89 -13.46 16.58
N LEU A 244 39.02 -13.00 17.13
CA LEU A 244 40.14 -12.43 16.36
C LEU A 244 40.75 -13.50 15.44
N PHE A 245 41.04 -14.68 15.98
CA PHE A 245 41.60 -15.78 15.20
C PHE A 245 40.68 -16.18 14.04
N ALA A 246 39.39 -16.40 14.32
CA ALA A 246 38.41 -16.76 13.31
C ALA A 246 38.20 -15.66 12.26
N ALA A 247 38.35 -14.38 12.63
CA ALA A 247 38.30 -13.27 11.68
C ALA A 247 39.52 -13.26 10.77
N ALA A 248 40.72 -13.30 11.32
CA ALA A 248 41.99 -13.29 10.58
C ALA A 248 42.06 -14.41 9.51
N CYS A 249 41.55 -15.60 9.84
CA CYS A 249 41.55 -16.75 8.93
C CYS A 249 40.52 -16.67 7.77
N LYS A 250 39.63 -15.67 7.70
CA LYS A 250 38.69 -15.57 6.56
C LYS A 250 39.40 -15.05 5.32
N GLN A 251 39.08 -15.63 4.16
CA GLN A 251 39.67 -15.27 2.86
C GLN A 251 39.54 -13.78 2.51
N ARG A 252 38.39 -13.16 2.84
CA ARG A 252 38.17 -11.72 2.61
C ARG A 252 39.04 -10.77 3.45
N PHE A 253 39.76 -11.30 4.43
CA PHE A 253 40.72 -10.56 5.23
C PHE A 253 42.13 -11.02 4.86
N PHE A 254 42.74 -11.92 5.64
CA PHE A 254 44.11 -12.39 5.41
C PHE A 254 44.20 -13.87 4.97
N GLY A 255 43.09 -14.61 5.01
CA GLY A 255 42.99 -16.02 4.60
C GLY A 255 43.68 -17.03 5.52
N SER A 256 44.61 -16.59 6.38
CA SER A 256 45.24 -17.41 7.40
C SER A 256 45.77 -16.55 8.56
N TRP A 257 45.92 -17.16 9.74
CA TRP A 257 46.54 -16.50 10.90
C TRP A 257 47.97 -16.03 10.61
N VAL A 258 48.75 -16.88 9.93
CA VAL A 258 50.16 -16.58 9.58
C VAL A 258 50.25 -15.33 8.70
N ASN A 259 49.38 -15.20 7.69
CA ASN A 259 49.34 -14.02 6.83
C ASN A 259 48.92 -12.77 7.61
N ALA A 260 47.96 -12.90 8.53
CA ALA A 260 47.51 -11.80 9.36
C ALA A 260 48.64 -11.26 10.27
N VAL A 261 49.42 -12.17 10.89
CA VAL A 261 50.57 -11.79 11.73
C VAL A 261 51.66 -11.12 10.89
N LYS A 262 52.00 -11.69 9.72
CA LYS A 262 52.96 -11.06 8.78
C LYS A 262 52.52 -9.66 8.36
N ALA A 263 51.25 -9.49 8.02
CA ALA A 263 50.70 -8.20 7.64
C ALA A 263 50.71 -7.20 8.81
N ALA A 264 50.37 -7.65 10.03
CA ALA A 264 50.40 -6.83 11.24
C ALA A 264 51.81 -6.34 11.60
N GLN A 265 52.84 -7.14 11.32
CA GLN A 265 54.24 -6.79 11.51
C GLN A 265 54.80 -5.86 10.42
N ALA A 266 54.24 -5.93 9.19
CA ALA A 266 54.69 -5.13 8.04
C ALA A 266 54.06 -3.73 7.97
N LEU A 267 52.95 -3.47 8.67
CA LEU A 267 52.27 -2.17 8.66
C LEU A 267 52.90 -1.21 9.70
N PRO A 268 53.38 -0.02 9.30
CA PRO A 268 53.90 0.96 10.25
C PRO A 268 52.84 1.35 11.28
N ALA A 269 53.27 1.69 12.50
CA ALA A 269 52.38 2.23 13.53
C ALA A 269 51.78 3.55 13.01
N VAL A 270 50.52 3.51 12.58
CA VAL A 270 49.79 4.73 12.23
C VAL A 270 49.48 5.44 13.54
N ALA A 271 50.13 6.58 13.75
CA ALA A 271 49.84 7.48 14.86
C ALA A 271 48.35 7.84 14.85
N ALA A 272 47.68 7.62 15.97
CA ALA A 272 46.31 8.07 16.17
C ALA A 272 46.26 9.61 16.02
N LYS A 273 45.31 10.08 15.21
CA LYS A 273 44.98 11.49 15.05
C LYS A 273 43.68 11.77 15.80
#